data_AF-A0A958Q1E3-F1
#
_entry.id   AF-A0A958Q1E3-F1
#
_cell.length_a   1.000
_cell.length_b   1.000
_cell.length_c   1.000
_cell.angle_alpha   90.00
_cell.angle_beta   90.00
_cell.angle_gamma   90.00
#
_symmetry.space_group_name_H-M   'P 1'
#
loop_
_entity.id
_entity.type
_entity.pdbx_description
1 polymer ?
#
loop_
_entity_poly.entity_id
_entity_poly.type
_entity_poly.pdbx_seq_one_letter_code
_entity_poly.pdbx_strand_id
1 'polypeptide(L)'
;SEREARENNISFEAPLYVTIELTNKVTGEVKEQEIYMGDYPWMTDRGTFVINGAERVVVSQLIRSPGVFFTSENAGIKKNYGAKLIPGRGAWLEFETAANGAVYVKIDRKRKIAVTTLLRALGYGSNAQLTELFKDVDTGELKHIEATIEKDPSKGTNDALIEVYRRIRPGDLATVDNARGLIENTFF
;
A
#
# COMPACT_ATOMS: atom_id res chain seq x y z
N SER A 1 -23.16 25.11 -19.81
CA SER A 1 -21.95 25.76 -20.39
C SER A 1 -21.06 26.33 -19.28
N GLU A 2 -19.80 26.70 -19.55
CA GLU A 2 -18.93 27.31 -18.50
C GLU A 2 -19.54 28.56 -17.86
N ARG A 3 -20.16 29.44 -18.66
CA ARG A 3 -20.81 30.67 -18.19
C ARG A 3 -21.99 30.37 -17.27
N GLU A 4 -22.85 29.46 -17.72
CA GLU A 4 -24.02 29.01 -16.99
C GLU A 4 -23.64 28.37 -15.65
N ALA A 5 -22.53 27.62 -15.61
CA ALA A 5 -22.04 27.02 -14.37
C ALA A 5 -21.69 28.08 -13.32
N ARG A 6 -21.01 29.15 -13.75
CA ARG A 6 -20.63 30.29 -12.91
C ARG A 6 -21.86 31.08 -12.45
N GLU A 7 -22.77 31.41 -13.36
CA GLU A 7 -23.97 32.23 -13.07
C GLU A 7 -24.96 31.52 -12.13
N ASN A 8 -25.07 30.19 -12.22
CA ASN A 8 -26.01 29.40 -11.42
C ASN A 8 -25.38 28.72 -10.20
N ASN A 9 -24.11 28.99 -9.88
CA ASN A 9 -23.39 28.36 -8.76
C ASN A 9 -23.34 26.81 -8.83
N ILE A 10 -23.25 26.25 -10.05
CA ILE A 10 -23.14 24.80 -10.29
C ILE A 10 -21.73 24.45 -10.83
N SER A 11 -21.40 23.15 -10.90
CA SER A 11 -20.13 22.68 -11.46
C SER A 11 -20.20 22.57 -12.99
N PHE A 12 -19.07 22.82 -13.66
CA PHE A 12 -18.94 22.51 -15.08
C PHE A 12 -18.44 21.08 -15.23
N GLU A 13 -19.36 20.19 -15.61
CA GLU A 13 -19.16 18.74 -15.58
C GLU A 13 -19.81 18.07 -16.77
N ALA A 14 -19.38 16.84 -17.05
CA ALA A 14 -19.92 15.97 -18.08
C ALA A 14 -20.20 14.59 -17.50
N PRO A 15 -21.28 13.92 -17.92
CA PRO A 15 -21.64 12.60 -17.39
C PRO A 15 -20.61 11.56 -17.84
N LEU A 16 -20.08 10.78 -16.90
CA LEU A 16 -19.15 9.67 -17.17
C LEU A 16 -19.93 8.35 -17.22
N TYR A 17 -19.84 7.66 -18.35
CA TYR A 17 -20.37 6.31 -18.53
C TYR A 17 -19.23 5.32 -18.72
N VAL A 18 -19.37 4.12 -18.14
CA VAL A 18 -18.41 3.03 -18.29
C VAL A 18 -19.16 1.75 -18.62
N THR A 19 -18.69 1.04 -19.64
CA THR A 19 -19.18 -0.30 -19.97
C THR A 19 -18.54 -1.33 -19.05
N ILE A 20 -19.36 -2.05 -18.29
CA ILE A 20 -18.92 -3.09 -17.35
C ILE A 20 -19.39 -4.45 -17.86
N GLU A 21 -18.49 -5.43 -17.78
CA GLU A 21 -18.79 -6.83 -18.04
C GLU A 21 -18.78 -7.63 -16.73
N LEU A 22 -19.87 -8.34 -16.47
CA LEU A 22 -19.98 -9.31 -15.39
C LEU A 22 -20.02 -10.74 -15.95
N THR A 23 -18.96 -11.50 -15.69
CA THR A 23 -18.86 -12.91 -16.06
C THR A 23 -19.13 -13.82 -14.85
N ASN A 24 -20.22 -14.59 -14.91
CA ASN A 24 -20.48 -15.65 -13.94
C ASN A 24 -19.63 -16.89 -14.26
N LYS A 25 -18.60 -17.14 -13.45
CA LYS A 25 -17.66 -18.24 -13.69
C LYS A 25 -18.25 -19.65 -13.53
N VAL A 26 -19.42 -19.81 -12.91
CA VAL A 26 -20.09 -21.11 -12.73
C VAL A 26 -20.97 -21.44 -13.92
N THR A 27 -21.75 -20.47 -14.41
CA THR A 27 -22.70 -20.67 -15.52
C THR A 27 -22.10 -20.32 -16.88
N GLY A 28 -21.01 -19.54 -16.92
CA GLY A 28 -20.43 -18.98 -18.14
C GLY A 28 -21.22 -17.80 -18.73
N GLU A 29 -22.27 -17.34 -18.04
CA GLU A 29 -23.08 -16.20 -18.49
C GLU A 29 -22.28 -14.90 -18.40
N VAL A 30 -22.27 -14.13 -19.49
CA VAL A 30 -21.63 -12.82 -19.59
C VAL A 30 -22.73 -11.76 -19.75
N LYS A 31 -22.72 -10.75 -18.87
CA LYS A 31 -23.63 -9.60 -18.96
C LYS A 31 -22.82 -8.34 -19.13
N GLU A 32 -23.10 -7.60 -20.20
CA GLU A 32 -22.49 -6.30 -20.48
C GLU A 32 -23.53 -5.20 -20.25
N GLN A 33 -23.14 -4.14 -19.54
CA GLN A 33 -24.01 -3.01 -19.26
C GLN A 33 -23.21 -1.70 -19.21
N GLU A 34 -23.77 -0.66 -19.80
CA GLU A 34 -23.29 0.71 -19.62
C GLU A 34 -23.82 1.28 -18.29
N ILE A 35 -22.91 1.68 -17.41
CA ILE A 35 -23.22 2.20 -16.08
C ILE A 35 -22.78 3.66 -15.98
N TYR A 36 -23.68 4.49 -15.46
CA TYR A 36 -23.39 5.87 -15.09
C TYR A 36 -22.51 5.92 -13.84
N MET A 37 -21.32 6.49 -13.96
CA MET A 37 -20.34 6.60 -12.87
C MET A 37 -20.42 7.92 -12.11
N GLY A 38 -21.24 8.87 -12.58
CA GLY A 38 -21.39 10.20 -12.00
C GLY A 38 -20.94 11.31 -12.94
N ASP A 39 -21.13 12.54 -12.50
CA ASP A 39 -20.70 13.74 -13.20
C ASP A 39 -19.20 13.98 -12.95
N TYR A 40 -18.44 14.18 -14.03
CA TYR A 40 -17.00 14.38 -14.00
C TYR A 40 -16.67 15.85 -14.30
N PRO A 41 -15.97 16.57 -13.40
CA PRO A 41 -15.56 17.95 -13.65
C PRO A 41 -14.74 18.08 -14.93
N TRP A 42 -15.23 18.90 -15.86
CA TRP A 42 -14.60 19.05 -17.17
C TRP A 42 -13.64 20.25 -17.17
N MET A 43 -12.49 20.08 -17.82
CA MET A 43 -11.51 21.16 -17.92
C MET A 43 -11.99 22.19 -18.95
N THR A 44 -11.88 23.47 -18.60
CA THR A 44 -12.17 24.60 -19.51
C THR A 44 -11.05 24.75 -20.54
N ASP A 45 -11.30 25.52 -21.60
CA ASP A 45 -10.28 25.86 -22.61
C ASP A 45 -9.10 26.65 -22.02
N ARG A 46 -9.26 27.20 -20.82
CA ARG A 46 -8.22 27.95 -20.08
C ARG A 46 -7.38 27.07 -19.15
N GLY A 47 -7.66 25.77 -19.09
CA GLY A 47 -6.99 24.85 -18.16
C GLY A 47 -7.47 24.99 -16.70
N THR A 48 -8.68 25.50 -16.49
CA THR A 48 -9.30 25.69 -15.17
C THR A 48 -10.47 24.71 -15.00
N PHE A 49 -11.06 24.65 -13.80
CA PHE A 49 -12.27 23.90 -13.48
C PHE A 49 -13.27 24.81 -12.80
N VAL A 50 -14.57 24.68 -13.11
CA VAL A 50 -15.63 25.40 -12.38
C VAL A 50 -16.29 24.43 -11.42
N ILE A 51 -16.15 24.66 -10.11
CA ILE A 51 -16.71 23.82 -9.05
C ILE A 51 -17.63 24.68 -8.19
N ASN A 52 -18.93 24.36 -8.18
CA ASN A 52 -19.96 25.13 -7.47
C ASN A 52 -19.89 26.64 -7.81
N GLY A 53 -19.82 26.96 -9.10
CA GLY A 53 -19.70 28.32 -9.64
C GLY A 53 -18.31 28.96 -9.54
N ALA A 54 -17.41 28.43 -8.71
CA ALA A 54 -16.08 29.00 -8.50
C ALA A 54 -15.06 28.41 -9.48
N GLU A 55 -14.32 29.28 -10.18
CA GLU A 55 -13.21 28.87 -11.04
C GLU A 55 -11.96 28.53 -10.22
N ARG A 56 -11.37 27.37 -10.49
CA ARG A 56 -10.25 26.78 -9.75
C ARG A 56 -9.18 26.30 -10.72
N VAL A 57 -7.93 26.30 -10.28
CA VAL A 57 -6.79 25.76 -11.02
C VAL A 57 -6.17 24.63 -10.24
N VAL A 58 -5.89 23.51 -10.91
CA VAL A 58 -5.14 22.41 -10.31
C VAL A 58 -3.66 22.72 -10.39
N VAL A 59 -2.99 22.77 -9.24
CA VAL A 59 -1.54 23.03 -9.16
C VAL A 59 -0.79 21.71 -9.07
N SER A 60 0.21 21.55 -9.93
CA SER A 60 1.11 20.39 -9.90
C SER A 60 1.92 20.37 -8.61
N GLN A 61 1.95 19.23 -7.93
CA GLN A 61 2.69 19.04 -6.69
C GLN A 61 4.04 18.37 -6.97
N LEU A 62 5.09 18.83 -6.30
CA LEU A 62 6.38 18.11 -6.28
C LEU A 62 6.32 17.00 -5.23
N ILE A 63 6.38 15.76 -5.69
CA ILE A 63 6.44 14.57 -4.84
C ILE A 63 7.81 13.90 -4.94
N ARG A 64 8.18 13.09 -3.94
CA ARG A 64 9.41 12.31 -3.97
C ARG A 64 9.39 11.37 -5.18
N SER A 65 10.54 11.28 -5.87
CA SER A 65 10.72 10.30 -6.93
C SER A 65 10.66 8.88 -6.36
N PRO A 66 10.28 7.89 -7.19
CA PRO A 66 10.44 6.50 -6.83
C PRO A 66 11.89 6.17 -6.45
N GLY A 67 12.07 5.31 -5.45
CA GLY A 67 13.39 4.93 -4.96
C GLY A 67 13.38 4.42 -3.52
N VAL A 68 14.57 4.14 -3.01
CA VAL A 68 14.81 3.71 -1.63
C VAL A 68 15.52 4.83 -0.88
N PHE A 69 14.90 5.29 0.21
CA PHE A 69 15.41 6.38 1.05
C PHE A 69 15.73 5.84 2.44
N PHE A 70 16.96 6.02 2.90
CA PHE A 70 17.36 5.63 4.25
C PHE A 70 17.30 6.82 5.20
N THR A 71 16.89 6.57 6.44
CA THR A 71 16.84 7.57 7.51
C THR A 71 17.63 7.10 8.70
N SER A 72 18.24 8.04 9.42
CA SER A 72 18.88 7.80 10.70
C SER A 72 18.34 8.80 11.72
N GLU A 73 17.85 8.31 12.84
CA GLU A 73 17.33 9.11 13.94
C GLU A 73 18.12 8.80 15.23
N ASN A 74 18.48 9.85 15.98
CA ASN A 74 19.16 9.67 17.27
C ASN A 74 18.14 9.25 18.34
N ALA A 75 18.31 8.06 18.88
CA ALA A 75 17.50 7.50 19.96
C ALA A 75 18.35 7.36 21.24
N GLY A 76 18.68 8.50 21.85
CA GLY A 76 19.59 8.56 23.01
C GLY A 76 21.03 8.20 22.62
N ILE A 77 21.57 7.12 23.18
CA ILE A 77 22.95 6.66 22.93
C ILE A 77 23.07 5.92 21.58
N LYS A 78 21.97 5.36 21.07
CA LYS A 78 21.95 4.58 19.82
C LYS A 78 21.30 5.38 18.69
N LYS A 79 21.67 5.03 17.45
CA LYS A 79 20.97 5.50 16.25
C LYS A 79 20.00 4.43 15.78
N ASN A 80 18.76 4.82 15.56
CA ASN A 80 17.78 3.98 14.88
C ASN A 80 17.85 4.28 13.39
N TYR A 81 17.75 3.23 12.58
CA TYR A 81 17.72 3.33 11.14
C TYR A 81 16.34 2.95 10.61
N GLY A 82 15.97 3.59 9.50
CA GLY A 82 14.77 3.29 8.76
C GLY A 82 15.03 3.32 7.27
N ALA A 83 14.10 2.77 6.51
CA ALA A 83 14.13 2.83 5.05
C ALA A 83 12.72 3.03 4.51
N LYS A 84 12.57 3.79 3.43
CA LYS A 84 11.32 3.94 2.70
C LYS A 84 11.53 3.52 1.26
N LEU A 85 10.82 2.49 0.83
CA LEU A 85 10.75 2.08 -0.56
C LEU A 85 9.48 2.66 -1.16
N ILE A 86 9.67 3.61 -2.07
CA ILE A 86 8.61 4.34 -2.76
C ILE A 86 8.58 3.82 -4.20
N PRO A 87 7.57 3.03 -4.60
CA PRO A 87 7.45 2.58 -5.98
C PRO A 87 6.85 3.68 -6.87
N GLY A 88 7.04 3.58 -8.19
CA GLY A 88 6.35 4.44 -9.16
C GLY A 88 4.83 4.19 -9.22
N ARG A 89 4.42 2.95 -8.96
CA ARG A 89 3.03 2.52 -8.80
C ARG A 89 3.02 1.33 -7.83
N GLY A 90 2.07 1.28 -6.90
CA GLY A 90 1.93 0.19 -5.94
C GLY A 90 2.14 0.60 -4.49
N ALA A 91 2.31 -0.38 -3.61
CA ALA A 91 2.36 -0.17 -2.17
C ALA A 91 3.71 0.35 -1.67
N TRP A 92 3.67 1.35 -0.79
CA TRP A 92 4.86 1.84 -0.10
C TRP A 92 5.29 0.86 0.99
N LEU A 93 6.59 0.66 1.14
CA LEU A 93 7.15 -0.06 2.28
C LEU A 93 7.98 0.89 3.14
N GLU A 94 7.65 0.96 4.42
CA GLU A 94 8.38 1.77 5.39
C GLU A 94 8.92 0.87 6.49
N PHE A 95 10.25 0.78 6.58
CA PHE A 95 10.97 0.00 7.57
C PHE A 95 11.44 0.91 8.72
N GLU A 96 11.28 0.44 9.94
CA GLU A 96 11.73 1.14 11.15
C GLU A 96 12.42 0.17 12.12
N THR A 97 13.52 0.60 12.72
CA THR A 97 14.18 -0.13 13.81
C THR A 97 13.69 0.43 15.15
N ALA A 98 13.16 -0.42 16.01
CA ALA A 98 12.76 -0.06 17.36
C ALA A 98 13.94 -0.05 18.34
N ALA A 99 13.76 0.57 19.51
CA ALA A 99 14.81 0.70 20.53
C ALA A 99 15.34 -0.63 21.06
N ASN A 100 14.52 -1.70 21.02
CA ASN A 100 14.92 -3.05 21.40
C ASN A 100 15.63 -3.82 20.26
N GLY A 101 15.89 -3.18 19.12
CA GLY A 101 16.50 -3.80 17.94
C GLY A 101 15.52 -4.46 16.97
N ALA A 102 14.26 -4.67 17.34
CA ALA A 102 13.29 -5.30 16.45
C ALA A 102 13.00 -4.39 15.24
N VAL A 103 12.91 -5.00 14.06
CA VAL A 103 12.67 -4.32 12.79
C VAL A 103 11.23 -4.53 12.37
N TYR A 104 10.55 -3.44 12.05
CA TYR A 104 9.17 -3.44 11.64
C TYR A 104 9.01 -2.91 10.22
N VAL A 105 7.94 -3.31 9.55
CA VAL A 105 7.53 -2.79 8.25
C VAL A 105 6.09 -2.31 8.29
N LYS A 106 5.81 -1.18 7.63
CA LYS A 106 4.46 -0.70 7.30
C LYS A 106 4.27 -0.83 5.81
N ILE A 107 3.16 -1.44 5.41
CA ILE A 107 2.73 -1.58 4.01
C ILE A 107 1.62 -0.55 3.79
N ASP A 108 1.77 0.32 2.79
CA ASP A 108 0.78 1.34 2.42
C ASP A 108 0.27 2.19 3.60
N ARG A 109 1.21 2.62 4.46
CA ARG A 109 0.95 3.42 5.68
C ARG A 109 -0.01 2.76 6.68
N LYS A 110 -0.24 1.45 6.58
CA LYS A 110 -1.04 0.69 7.55
C LYS A 110 -0.25 0.42 8.84
N ARG A 111 -0.88 -0.30 9.78
CA ARG A 111 -0.26 -0.68 11.05
C ARG A 111 0.99 -1.51 10.80
N LYS A 112 2.03 -1.25 11.59
CA LYS A 112 3.29 -1.99 11.49
C LYS A 112 3.14 -3.47 11.85
N ILE A 113 3.93 -4.30 11.19
CA ILE A 113 4.14 -5.72 11.47
C ILE A 113 5.65 -5.98 11.60
N ALA A 114 6.02 -7.08 12.25
CA ALA A 114 7.42 -7.50 12.28
C ALA A 114 7.89 -7.75 10.84
N VAL A 115 9.12 -7.35 10.49
CA VAL A 115 9.61 -7.55 9.11
C VAL A 115 9.71 -9.04 8.75
N THR A 116 9.93 -9.90 9.75
CA THR A 116 9.92 -11.36 9.59
C THR A 116 8.56 -11.91 9.20
N THR A 117 7.45 -11.29 9.62
CA THR A 117 6.10 -11.65 9.15
C THR A 117 6.01 -11.46 7.63
N LEU A 118 6.49 -10.33 7.10
CA LEU A 118 6.51 -10.10 5.66
C LEU A 118 7.42 -11.12 4.94
N LEU A 119 8.62 -11.37 5.47
CA LEU A 119 9.56 -12.33 4.89
C LEU A 119 9.01 -13.77 4.86
N ARG A 120 8.32 -14.20 5.92
CA ARG A 120 7.63 -15.50 5.95
C ARG A 120 6.56 -15.59 4.88
N ALA A 121 5.78 -14.51 4.69
CA ALA A 121 4.74 -14.45 3.68
C ALA A 121 5.31 -14.48 2.24
N LEU A 122 6.55 -13.99 2.05
CA LEU A 122 7.31 -14.08 0.80
C LEU A 122 8.02 -15.44 0.58
N GLY A 123 7.93 -16.37 1.55
CA GLY A 123 8.44 -17.74 1.38
C GLY A 123 9.49 -18.21 2.40
N TYR A 124 10.00 -17.33 3.27
CA TYR A 124 10.97 -17.68 4.31
C TYR A 124 10.27 -18.13 5.61
N GLY A 125 9.55 -19.24 5.53
CA GLY A 125 8.58 -19.63 6.56
C GLY A 125 9.16 -19.98 7.94
N SER A 126 10.40 -20.45 8.02
CA SER A 126 11.02 -20.93 9.27
C SER A 126 12.03 -19.95 9.86
N ASN A 127 12.22 -20.01 11.19
CA ASN A 127 13.22 -19.18 11.89
C ASN A 127 14.63 -19.45 11.35
N ALA A 128 14.98 -20.71 11.08
CA ALA A 128 16.29 -21.07 10.55
C ALA A 128 16.55 -20.42 9.19
N GLN A 129 15.57 -20.38 8.29
CA GLN A 129 15.68 -19.69 7.00
C GLN A 129 15.87 -18.18 7.18
N LEU A 130 15.13 -17.57 8.12
CA LEU A 130 15.26 -16.14 8.41
C LEU A 130 16.66 -15.82 8.97
N THR A 131 17.16 -16.60 9.93
CA THR A 131 18.50 -16.40 10.49
C THR A 131 19.59 -16.61 9.42
N GLU A 132 19.46 -17.65 8.60
CA GLU A 132 20.40 -17.94 7.51
C GLU A 132 20.45 -16.81 6.47
N LEU A 133 19.30 -16.23 6.12
CA LEU A 133 19.20 -15.15 5.14
C LEU A 133 20.00 -13.90 5.53
N PHE A 134 20.16 -13.64 6.83
CA PHE A 134 20.84 -12.45 7.36
C PHE A 134 22.15 -12.76 8.08
N LYS A 135 22.66 -14.00 8.01
CA LYS A 135 23.85 -14.43 8.76
C LYS A 135 25.09 -13.55 8.51
N ASP A 136 25.24 -13.04 7.28
CA ASP A 136 26.41 -12.27 6.86
C ASP A 136 26.34 -10.80 7.28
N VAL A 137 25.14 -10.31 7.65
CA VAL A 137 24.89 -8.88 7.97
C VAL A 137 24.44 -8.63 9.40
N ASP A 138 23.72 -9.58 10.03
CA ASP A 138 23.27 -9.49 11.43
C ASP A 138 24.37 -10.02 12.37
N THR A 139 25.57 -9.45 12.25
CA THR A 139 26.79 -9.91 12.95
C THR A 139 27.07 -9.18 14.27
N GLY A 140 26.34 -8.09 14.55
CA GLY A 140 26.51 -7.30 15.77
C GLY A 140 26.13 -8.04 17.06
N GLU A 141 26.41 -7.39 18.20
CA GLU A 141 26.02 -7.88 19.54
C GLU A 141 24.50 -7.99 19.69
N LEU A 142 23.77 -7.02 19.14
CA LEU A 142 22.32 -7.05 19.08
C LEU A 142 21.89 -7.72 17.78
N LYS A 143 21.32 -8.93 17.89
CA LYS A 143 20.74 -9.66 16.75
C LYS A 143 19.37 -9.10 16.41
N HIS A 144 19.29 -8.32 15.33
CA HIS A 144 18.07 -7.65 14.90
C HIS A 144 17.00 -8.66 14.46
N ILE A 145 17.39 -9.71 13.75
CA ILE A 145 16.46 -10.73 13.25
C ILE A 145 15.90 -11.56 14.40
N GLU A 146 16.74 -11.96 15.35
CA GLU A 146 16.30 -12.69 16.55
C GLU A 146 15.33 -11.86 17.38
N ALA A 147 15.68 -10.60 17.69
CA ALA A 147 14.81 -9.67 18.41
C ALA A 147 13.48 -9.42 17.67
N THR A 148 13.49 -9.51 16.33
CA THR A 148 12.28 -9.37 15.51
C THR A 148 11.41 -10.63 15.55
N ILE A 149 12.03 -11.82 15.45
CA ILE A 149 11.32 -13.11 15.54
C ILE A 149 10.57 -13.22 16.87
N GLU A 150 11.15 -12.75 17.98
CA GLU A 150 10.47 -12.71 19.28
C GLU A 150 9.19 -11.85 19.31
N LYS A 151 9.11 -10.84 18.43
CA LYS A 151 7.95 -9.94 18.29
C LYS A 151 7.01 -10.34 17.16
N ASP A 152 7.37 -11.37 16.40
CA ASP A 152 6.59 -11.89 15.28
C ASP A 152 5.48 -12.81 15.80
N PRO A 153 4.20 -12.46 15.63
CA PRO A 153 3.12 -13.35 16.02
C PRO A 153 3.02 -14.59 15.11
N SER A 154 3.59 -14.53 13.91
CA SER A 154 3.46 -15.58 12.89
C SER A 154 4.52 -16.67 13.03
N LYS A 155 4.11 -17.93 12.83
CA LYS A 155 5.03 -19.10 12.96
C LYS A 155 5.39 -19.77 11.65
N GLY A 156 4.77 -19.37 10.53
CA GLY A 156 4.99 -19.97 9.22
C GLY A 156 4.36 -19.15 8.10
N THR A 157 4.57 -19.58 6.85
CA THR A 157 4.14 -18.84 5.65
C THR A 157 2.64 -18.60 5.59
N ASN A 158 1.81 -19.60 5.85
CA ASN A 158 0.34 -19.44 5.77
C ASN A 158 -0.21 -18.49 6.84
N ASP A 159 0.33 -18.56 8.05
CA ASP A 159 -0.05 -17.69 9.17
C ASP A 159 0.41 -16.24 8.90
N ALA A 160 1.62 -16.08 8.39
CA ALA A 160 2.16 -14.80 7.97
C ALA A 160 1.36 -14.15 6.83
N LEU A 161 0.93 -14.94 5.83
CA LEU A 161 0.03 -14.49 4.76
C LEU A 161 -1.26 -13.89 5.34
N ILE A 162 -1.88 -14.61 6.27
CA ILE A 162 -3.12 -14.16 6.93
C ILE A 162 -2.87 -12.90 7.77
N GLU A 163 -1.76 -12.83 8.51
CA GLU A 163 -1.43 -11.64 9.33
C GLU A 163 -1.19 -10.41 8.45
N VAL A 164 -0.45 -10.54 7.34
CA VAL A 164 -0.27 -9.45 6.37
C VAL A 164 -1.62 -9.01 5.79
N TYR A 165 -2.46 -9.96 5.39
CA TYR A 165 -3.78 -9.67 4.82
C TYR A 165 -4.66 -8.89 5.80
N ARG A 166 -4.78 -9.33 7.06
CA ARG A 166 -5.58 -8.66 8.10
C ARG A 166 -5.13 -7.22 8.37
N ARG A 167 -3.85 -6.92 8.13
CA ARG A 167 -3.27 -5.59 8.34
C ARG A 167 -3.55 -4.64 7.19
N ILE A 168 -3.58 -5.16 5.97
CA ILE A 168 -3.90 -4.38 4.76
C ILE A 168 -5.42 -4.18 4.65
N ARG A 169 -6.21 -5.22 4.89
CA ARG A 169 -7.68 -5.24 4.79
C ARG A 169 -8.33 -5.68 6.11
N PRO A 170 -8.43 -4.78 7.11
CA PRO A 170 -9.09 -5.11 8.37
C PRO A 170 -10.59 -5.32 8.15
N GLY A 171 -11.13 -6.46 8.59
CA GLY A 171 -12.55 -6.80 8.52
C GLY A 171 -12.92 -7.79 7.41
N ASP A 172 -12.07 -7.95 6.39
CA ASP A 172 -12.26 -8.95 5.35
C ASP A 172 -11.93 -10.36 5.87
N LEU A 173 -12.68 -11.38 5.40
CA LEU A 173 -12.35 -12.78 5.71
C LEU A 173 -11.00 -13.14 5.08
N ALA A 174 -10.01 -13.46 5.90
CA ALA A 174 -8.68 -13.85 5.45
C ALA A 174 -8.60 -15.36 5.23
N THR A 175 -8.35 -15.78 3.99
CA THR A 175 -8.01 -17.15 3.60
C THR A 175 -6.57 -17.18 3.08
N VAL A 176 -5.94 -18.35 3.01
CA VAL A 176 -4.55 -18.43 2.51
C VAL A 176 -4.48 -18.02 1.03
N ASP A 177 -5.48 -18.43 0.24
CA ASP A 177 -5.50 -18.16 -1.20
C ASP A 177 -5.72 -16.68 -1.52
N ASN A 178 -6.66 -16.02 -0.82
CA ASN A 178 -6.89 -14.59 -1.04
C ASN A 178 -5.72 -13.75 -0.51
N ALA A 179 -5.08 -14.17 0.58
CA ALA A 179 -3.91 -13.52 1.13
C ALA A 179 -2.71 -13.63 0.19
N ARG A 180 -2.48 -14.82 -0.38
CA ARG A 180 -1.42 -15.03 -1.39
C ARG A 180 -1.67 -14.18 -2.62
N GLY A 181 -2.88 -14.19 -3.17
CA GLY A 181 -3.24 -13.36 -4.32
C GLY A 181 -3.08 -11.86 -4.03
N LEU A 182 -3.37 -11.40 -2.81
CA LEU A 182 -3.14 -10.00 -2.43
C LEU A 182 -1.64 -9.66 -2.45
N ILE A 183 -0.80 -10.49 -1.82
CA ILE A 183 0.66 -10.26 -1.78
C ILE A 183 1.22 -10.26 -3.20
N GLU A 184 0.83 -11.22 -4.04
CA GLU A 184 1.27 -11.28 -5.43
C GLU A 184 0.94 -9.99 -6.17
N ASN A 185 -0.32 -9.57 -6.17
CA ASN A 185 -0.75 -8.33 -6.85
C ASN A 185 -0.16 -7.04 -6.24
N THR A 186 0.30 -7.09 -4.99
CA THR A 186 0.84 -5.91 -4.28
C THR A 186 2.32 -5.70 -4.60
N PHE A 187 3.08 -6.79 -4.79
CA PHE A 187 4.54 -6.74 -4.83
C PHE A 187 5.16 -7.26 -6.15
N PHE A 188 4.40 -7.98 -6.99
CA PHE A 188 4.86 -8.57 -8.25
C PHE A 188 3.95 -8.17 -9.42
#